data_AF-A0A7I8BES0-F1
#
_entry.id   AF-A0A7I8BES0-F1
#
_cell.length_a   1.000
_cell.length_b   1.000
_cell.length_c   1.000
_cell.angle_alpha   90.00
_cell.angle_beta   90.00
_cell.angle_gamma   90.00
#
_symmetry.space_group_name_H-M   'P 1'
#
loop_
_entity.id
_entity.type
_entity.pdbx_description
1 polymer ?
#
loop_
_entity_poly.entity_id
_entity_poly.type
_entity_poly.pdbx_seq_one_letter_code
_entity_poly.pdbx_strand_id
1 'polypeptide(L)'
;MKFLRTLIILALTTPFFAACASSDDRFSNEQIFAFGPTYSECQSLPDGLPFNIWGDRLPHNIQQTVSPDESMLTVQGTEYEGERYLDVTVYRFFVNSHQCKVFAAAYNGERRRIMAAATAKAKEAAKVSVEKNHRWFSQNINHDHCIPSQTPAYYIREIQDDGRRADTADTSGPDGLIKVEVSYREDNGDTMVYTLYRSESACTASLPRNQAIPSRYE
;
A
#
# COMPACT_ATOMS: atom_id res chain seq x y z
N MET A 1 0.95 -59.87 29.57
CA MET A 1 0.35 -58.89 28.65
C MET A 1 -0.18 -57.71 29.46
N LYS A 2 0.51 -56.56 29.46
CA LYS A 2 0.05 -55.32 30.11
C LYS A 2 0.05 -54.23 29.02
N PHE A 3 -1.14 -53.72 28.67
CA PHE A 3 -1.29 -52.62 27.74
C PHE A 3 -1.09 -51.30 28.49
N LEU A 4 -0.06 -50.55 28.10
CA LEU A 4 0.18 -49.18 28.53
C LEU A 4 -0.75 -48.28 27.70
N ARG A 5 -1.75 -47.65 28.35
CA ARG A 5 -2.59 -46.63 27.71
C ARG A 5 -1.86 -45.29 27.78
N THR A 6 -1.36 -44.83 26.64
CA THR A 6 -0.83 -43.47 26.47
C THR A 6 -2.00 -42.49 26.46
N LEU A 7 -2.09 -41.66 27.50
CA LEU A 7 -3.04 -40.56 27.58
C LEU A 7 -2.44 -39.37 26.83
N ILE A 8 -2.94 -39.08 25.63
CA ILE A 8 -2.62 -37.84 24.91
C ILE A 8 -3.51 -36.75 25.51
N ILE A 9 -2.93 -35.91 26.36
CA ILE A 9 -3.56 -34.67 26.79
C ILE A 9 -3.36 -33.67 25.64
N LEU A 10 -4.41 -33.45 24.84
CA LEU A 10 -4.49 -32.27 23.99
C LEU A 10 -4.62 -31.06 24.91
N ALA A 11 -3.51 -30.37 25.15
CA ALA A 11 -3.54 -29.03 25.70
C ALA A 11 -4.14 -28.10 24.63
N LEU A 12 -5.42 -27.75 24.79
CA LEU A 12 -5.99 -26.56 24.16
C LEU A 12 -5.25 -25.34 24.71
N THR A 13 -4.19 -24.92 24.02
CA THR A 13 -3.55 -23.63 24.25
C THR A 13 -4.49 -22.55 23.75
N THR A 14 -5.42 -22.11 24.60
CA THR A 14 -6.04 -20.80 24.43
C THR A 14 -4.93 -19.76 24.51
N PRO A 15 -4.72 -18.90 23.49
CA PRO A 15 -3.74 -17.84 23.59
C PRO A 15 -4.33 -16.75 24.48
N PHE A 16 -4.18 -16.91 25.79
CA PHE A 16 -4.24 -15.78 26.70
C PHE A 16 -2.98 -14.95 26.45
N PHE A 17 -3.07 -14.01 25.51
CA PHE A 17 -2.06 -12.99 25.28
C PHE A 17 -2.08 -12.01 26.44
N ALA A 18 -1.46 -12.41 27.56
CA ALA A 18 -0.95 -11.44 28.51
C ALA A 18 0.25 -10.78 27.83
N ALA A 19 0.13 -9.48 27.53
CA ALA A 19 1.32 -8.66 27.36
C ALA A 19 2.14 -8.81 28.64
N CYS A 20 3.25 -9.53 28.60
CA CYS A 20 4.16 -9.69 29.73
C CYS A 20 4.96 -8.39 29.98
N ALA A 21 4.28 -7.27 30.19
CA ALA A 21 4.78 -6.27 31.12
C ALA A 21 4.43 -6.84 32.50
N SER A 22 5.42 -7.06 33.38
CA SER A 22 5.09 -7.43 34.76
C SER A 22 4.15 -6.36 35.31
N SER A 23 3.20 -6.74 36.17
CA SER A 23 2.23 -5.80 36.75
C SER A 23 2.87 -4.63 37.53
N ASP A 24 4.19 -4.67 37.74
CA ASP A 24 5.02 -3.63 38.37
C ASP A 24 5.80 -2.75 37.36
N ASP A 25 5.61 -2.92 36.05
CA ASP A 25 6.31 -2.12 35.05
C ASP A 25 5.65 -0.75 34.86
N ARG A 26 6.46 0.31 34.89
CA ARG A 26 6.05 1.73 34.87
C ARG A 26 5.20 2.08 33.64
N PHE A 27 5.27 1.28 32.59
CA PHE A 27 4.46 1.47 31.39
C PHE A 27 2.99 1.07 31.53
N SER A 28 2.61 0.33 32.58
CA SER A 28 1.23 -0.19 32.74
C SER A 28 0.32 0.71 33.57
N ASN A 29 0.88 1.48 34.51
CA ASN A 29 0.11 2.18 35.54
C ASN A 29 0.42 3.69 35.65
N GLU A 30 1.39 4.20 34.87
CA GLU A 30 1.74 5.63 34.83
C GLU A 30 1.36 6.25 33.48
N GLN A 31 1.25 7.58 33.46
CA GLN A 31 1.15 8.31 32.19
C GLN A 31 2.41 8.05 31.35
N ILE A 32 2.20 7.56 30.14
CA ILE A 32 3.27 7.34 29.16
C ILE A 32 3.02 8.16 27.90
N PHE A 33 4.00 8.13 27.00
CA PHE A 33 3.94 8.80 25.72
C PHE A 33 4.25 7.81 24.60
N ALA A 34 3.39 7.72 23.60
CA ALA A 34 3.50 6.76 22.51
C ALA A 34 3.90 7.44 21.19
N PHE A 35 4.65 6.69 20.40
CA PHE A 35 4.97 7.00 19.01
C PHE A 35 4.91 5.71 18.19
N GLY A 36 4.29 5.74 17.01
CA GLY A 36 4.13 4.57 16.17
C GLY A 36 3.18 4.80 15.00
N PRO A 37 2.76 3.75 14.28
CA PRO A 37 1.94 3.90 13.07
C PRO A 37 0.60 4.60 13.30
N THR A 38 -0.05 4.36 14.44
CA THR A 38 -1.28 5.05 14.87
C THR A 38 -1.00 6.44 15.47
N TYR A 39 0.23 6.69 15.91
CA TYR A 39 0.65 7.92 16.60
C TYR A 39 1.75 8.61 15.78
N SER A 40 1.35 9.37 14.76
CA SER A 40 2.27 10.11 13.88
C SER A 40 3.09 11.19 14.60
N GLU A 41 2.63 11.56 15.79
CA GLU A 41 3.28 12.48 16.72
C GLU A 41 3.36 11.82 18.11
N CYS A 42 4.11 12.46 19.02
CA CYS A 42 4.20 12.02 20.39
C CYS A 42 2.85 12.21 21.10
N GLN A 43 2.13 11.12 21.34
CA GLN A 43 0.80 11.11 21.95
C GLN A 43 0.90 10.76 23.43
N SER A 44 0.16 11.47 24.30
CA SER A 44 0.06 11.07 25.71
C SER A 44 -1.00 9.99 25.91
N LEU A 45 -0.66 8.99 26.72
CA LEU A 45 -1.54 7.93 27.18
C LEU A 45 -1.61 8.02 28.72
N PRO A 46 -2.69 8.58 29.29
CA PRO A 46 -2.78 8.86 30.72
C PRO A 46 -2.83 7.59 31.57
N ASP A 47 -3.36 6.50 31.01
CA ASP A 47 -3.63 5.25 31.72
C ASP A 47 -2.62 4.14 31.34
N GLY A 48 -1.42 4.52 30.90
CA GLY A 48 -0.38 3.57 30.49
C GLY A 48 -0.63 2.91 29.13
N LEU A 49 -0.10 1.71 28.95
CA LEU A 49 -0.25 0.89 27.75
C LEU A 49 -1.70 0.42 27.58
N PRO A 50 -2.35 0.68 26.43
CA PRO A 50 -3.68 0.15 26.21
C PRO A 50 -3.59 -1.36 26.04
N PHE A 51 -4.61 -2.06 26.54
CA PHE A 51 -4.70 -3.53 26.48
C PHE A 51 -4.63 -4.07 25.04
N ASN A 52 -5.01 -3.25 24.05
CA ASN A 52 -4.96 -3.59 22.64
C ASN A 52 -4.35 -2.45 21.81
N ILE A 53 -3.01 -2.41 21.74
CA ILE A 53 -2.28 -1.46 20.87
C ILE A 53 -2.46 -1.73 19.37
N TRP A 54 -3.00 -2.90 19.00
CA TRP A 54 -3.10 -3.35 17.61
C TRP A 54 -4.50 -3.15 17.00
N GLY A 55 -5.49 -2.74 17.80
CA GLY A 55 -6.87 -2.61 17.34
C GLY A 55 -7.43 -3.95 16.84
N ASP A 56 -8.04 -3.96 15.66
CA ASP A 56 -8.59 -5.18 15.06
C ASP A 56 -7.53 -6.04 14.36
N ARG A 57 -6.25 -5.65 14.41
CA ARG A 57 -5.15 -6.37 13.77
C ARG A 57 -4.64 -7.48 14.68
N LEU A 58 -4.34 -8.63 14.09
CA LEU A 58 -3.72 -9.77 14.77
C LEU A 58 -2.23 -9.83 14.41
N PRO A 59 -1.35 -9.14 15.16
CA PRO A 59 0.07 -9.25 14.93
C PRO A 59 0.55 -10.65 15.28
N HIS A 60 1.51 -11.14 14.51
CA HIS A 60 2.28 -12.33 14.80
C HIS A 60 3.70 -11.94 15.24
N ASN A 61 4.39 -12.85 15.92
CA ASN A 61 5.79 -12.66 16.34
C ASN A 61 6.02 -11.37 17.15
N ILE A 62 5.15 -11.10 18.13
CA ILE A 62 5.27 -9.94 18.99
C ILE A 62 6.56 -10.05 19.81
N GLN A 63 7.40 -9.02 19.77
CA GLN A 63 8.58 -8.89 20.61
C GLN A 63 8.53 -7.56 21.36
N GLN A 64 8.96 -7.60 22.62
CA GLN A 64 9.04 -6.43 23.48
C GLN A 64 10.48 -6.24 23.93
N THR A 65 10.94 -5.00 23.98
CA THR A 65 12.29 -4.67 24.44
C THR A 65 12.26 -3.38 25.22
N VAL A 66 12.71 -3.44 26.47
CA VAL A 66 12.85 -2.27 27.34
C VAL A 66 14.28 -1.75 27.21
N SER A 67 14.45 -0.43 27.14
CA SER A 67 15.77 0.20 27.10
C SER A 67 16.52 -0.04 28.42
N PRO A 68 17.87 -0.05 28.43
CA PRO A 68 18.64 -0.32 29.65
C PRO A 68 18.38 0.67 30.81
N ASP A 69 17.93 1.88 30.49
CA ASP A 69 17.56 2.93 31.45
C ASP A 69 16.07 2.93 31.80
N GLU A 70 15.32 1.92 31.34
CA GLU A 70 13.88 1.72 31.55
C GLU A 70 13.02 2.93 31.13
N SER A 71 13.56 3.83 30.31
CA SER A 71 12.85 5.04 29.87
C SER A 71 11.99 4.82 28.63
N MET A 72 12.23 3.73 27.91
CA MET A 72 11.55 3.40 26.66
C MET A 72 11.23 1.90 26.54
N LEU A 73 9.99 1.60 26.18
CA LEU A 73 9.56 0.27 25.75
C LEU A 73 9.34 0.28 24.24
N THR A 74 9.95 -0.66 23.53
CA THR A 74 9.68 -0.94 22.12
C THR A 74 8.84 -2.20 22.01
N VAL A 75 7.71 -2.11 21.32
CA VAL A 75 6.85 -3.25 20.99
C VAL A 75 6.81 -3.38 19.48
N GLN A 76 7.29 -4.51 18.97
CA GLN A 76 7.28 -4.81 17.53
C GLN A 76 6.42 -6.04 17.26
N GLY A 77 5.73 -6.02 16.14
CA GLY A 77 4.87 -7.11 15.69
C GLY A 77 4.84 -7.15 14.18
N THR A 78 4.70 -8.35 13.63
CA THR A 78 4.55 -8.55 12.19
C THR A 78 3.07 -8.61 11.85
N GLU A 79 2.64 -7.80 10.89
CA GLU A 79 1.28 -7.86 10.35
C GLU A 79 1.21 -8.81 9.14
N TYR A 80 0.12 -9.59 9.08
CA TYR A 80 -0.20 -10.48 7.97
C TYR A 80 -1.55 -10.11 7.37
N GLU A 81 -1.66 -10.17 6.05
CA GLU A 81 -2.94 -10.14 5.33
C GLU A 81 -3.06 -11.43 4.50
N GLY A 82 -3.88 -12.36 4.98
CA GLY A 82 -3.91 -13.73 4.46
C GLY A 82 -2.55 -14.42 4.67
N GLU A 83 -1.92 -14.83 3.58
CA GLU A 83 -0.58 -15.46 3.59
C GLU A 83 0.56 -14.46 3.32
N ARG A 84 0.26 -13.18 3.11
CA ARG A 84 1.27 -12.17 2.77
C ARG A 84 1.77 -11.46 4.02
N TYR A 85 3.10 -11.36 4.10
CA TYR A 85 3.79 -10.49 5.04
C TYR A 85 3.56 -9.04 4.62
N LEU A 86 2.95 -8.23 5.48
CA LEU A 86 2.73 -6.81 5.19
C LEU A 86 3.95 -5.98 5.58
N ASP A 87 4.19 -5.85 6.88
CA ASP A 87 5.31 -5.06 7.41
C ASP A 87 5.56 -5.36 8.89
N VAL A 88 6.73 -4.94 9.39
CA VAL A 88 7.01 -4.88 10.83
C VAL A 88 6.44 -3.57 11.37
N THR A 89 5.43 -3.69 12.21
CA THR A 89 4.82 -2.55 12.91
C THR A 89 5.51 -2.37 14.25
N VAL A 90 6.07 -1.19 14.49
CA VAL A 90 6.85 -0.87 15.69
C VAL A 90 6.22 0.29 16.45
N TYR A 91 5.77 0.02 17.67
CA TYR A 91 5.38 1.01 18.66
C TYR A 91 6.53 1.29 19.63
N ARG A 92 6.67 2.54 20.03
CA ARG A 92 7.60 2.96 21.09
C ARG A 92 6.84 3.77 22.13
N PHE A 93 7.05 3.41 23.38
CA PHE A 93 6.44 4.03 24.55
C PHE A 93 7.55 4.61 25.41
N PHE A 94 7.32 5.80 25.94
CA PHE A 94 8.29 6.56 26.71
C PHE A 94 7.66 6.98 28.02
N VAL A 95 8.43 6.93 29.10
CA VAL A 95 8.01 7.49 30.40
C VAL A 95 8.13 9.02 30.42
N ASN A 96 8.86 9.61 29.46
CA ASN A 96 9.15 11.05 29.40
C ASN A 96 8.68 11.69 28.09
N SER A 97 7.83 12.73 28.19
CA SER A 97 7.31 13.48 27.05
C SER A 97 8.40 14.10 26.16
N HIS A 98 9.46 14.62 26.77
CA HIS A 98 10.55 15.26 26.05
C HIS A 98 11.30 14.25 25.18
N GLN A 99 11.64 13.08 25.71
CA GLN A 99 12.32 12.01 24.95
C GLN A 99 11.46 11.57 23.76
N CYS A 100 10.16 11.36 23.98
CA CYS A 100 9.21 11.01 22.93
C CYS A 100 9.12 12.08 21.83
N LYS A 101 9.06 13.37 22.19
CA LYS A 101 9.05 14.48 21.23
C LYS A 101 10.34 14.58 20.42
N VAL A 102 11.49 14.43 21.08
CA VAL A 102 12.81 14.42 20.41
C VAL A 102 12.89 13.25 19.44
N PHE A 103 12.46 12.06 19.86
CA PHE A 103 12.40 10.88 18.99
C PHE A 103 11.48 11.11 17.79
N ALA A 104 10.25 11.58 18.02
CA ALA A 104 9.28 11.82 16.95
C ALA A 104 9.80 12.85 15.93
N ALA A 105 10.44 13.92 16.40
CA ALA A 105 11.05 14.93 15.53
C ALA A 105 12.18 14.35 14.68
N ALA A 106 13.07 13.55 15.27
CA ALA A 106 14.17 12.89 14.55
C ALA A 106 13.64 11.89 13.51
N TYR A 107 12.68 11.04 13.90
CA TYR A 107 12.07 10.05 13.00
C TYR A 107 11.36 10.71 11.82
N ASN A 108 10.53 11.72 12.08
CA ASN A 108 9.81 12.44 11.04
C ASN A 108 10.77 13.24 10.13
N GLY A 109 11.86 13.78 10.69
CA GLY A 109 12.92 14.42 9.91
C GLY A 109 13.60 13.47 8.93
N GLU A 110 13.97 12.27 9.40
CA GLU A 110 14.61 11.26 8.56
C GLU A 110 13.65 10.68 7.51
N ARG A 111 12.40 10.40 7.90
CA ARG A 111 11.35 9.97 6.97
C ARG A 111 11.18 10.98 5.83
N ARG A 112 11.16 12.28 6.14
CA ARG A 112 11.09 13.34 5.11
C ARG A 112 12.30 13.32 4.20
N ARG A 113 13.51 13.10 4.72
CA ARG A 113 14.73 12.98 3.90
C ARG A 113 14.67 11.78 2.96
N ILE A 114 14.29 10.61 3.46
CA ILE A 114 14.15 9.39 2.66
C ILE A 114 13.09 9.58 1.57
N MET A 115 11.92 10.13 1.91
CA MET A 115 10.85 10.41 0.94
C MET A 115 11.29 11.45 -0.09
N ALA A 116 12.01 12.50 0.31
CA ALA A 116 12.55 13.50 -0.61
C ALA A 116 13.59 12.89 -1.56
N ALA A 117 14.49 12.04 -1.05
CA ALA A 117 15.48 11.33 -1.86
C ALA A 117 14.82 10.33 -2.82
N ALA A 118 13.81 9.58 -2.37
CA ALA A 118 13.03 8.68 -3.21
C ALA A 118 12.26 9.46 -4.29
N THR A 119 11.69 10.61 -3.94
CA THR A 119 11.00 11.49 -4.89
C THR A 119 11.98 12.09 -5.90
N ALA A 120 13.17 12.51 -5.47
CA ALA A 120 14.21 13.01 -6.35
C ALA A 120 14.68 11.91 -7.31
N LYS A 121 14.92 10.70 -6.80
CA LYS A 121 15.27 9.51 -7.61
C LYS A 121 14.14 9.12 -8.56
N ALA A 122 12.89 9.22 -8.14
CA ALA A 122 11.73 8.97 -9.01
C ALA A 122 11.59 10.05 -10.09
N LYS A 123 11.84 11.32 -9.77
CA LYS A 123 11.88 12.43 -10.75
C LYS A 123 13.05 12.28 -11.72
N GLU A 124 14.20 11.85 -11.25
CA GLU A 124 15.38 11.59 -12.09
C GLU A 124 15.16 10.36 -12.97
N ALA A 125 14.61 9.26 -12.43
CA ALA A 125 14.19 8.10 -13.20
C ALA A 125 13.09 8.46 -14.22
N ALA A 126 12.14 9.32 -13.84
CA ALA A 126 11.13 9.84 -14.77
C ALA A 126 11.80 10.68 -15.86
N LYS A 127 12.76 11.54 -15.53
CA LYS A 127 13.50 12.36 -16.50
C LYS A 127 14.35 11.51 -17.46
N VAL A 128 14.97 10.43 -16.98
CA VAL A 128 15.70 9.44 -17.81
C VAL A 128 14.73 8.58 -18.64
N SER A 129 13.52 8.31 -18.15
CA SER A 129 12.48 7.59 -18.90
C SER A 129 11.81 8.42 -20.00
N VAL A 130 11.83 9.76 -19.87
CA VAL A 130 11.34 10.69 -20.90
C VAL A 130 12.31 10.78 -22.09
N GLU A 131 13.58 10.39 -21.92
CA GLU A 131 14.60 10.44 -22.97
C GLU A 131 14.69 9.16 -23.85
N LYS A 132 13.85 8.15 -23.61
CA LYS A 132 13.65 7.00 -24.54
C LYS A 132 12.19 6.87 -24.99
N ASN A 133 11.80 7.80 -25.87
CA ASN A 133 10.66 7.81 -26.81
C ASN A 133 9.76 6.56 -26.85
N HIS A 134 8.83 6.45 -25.90
CA HIS A 134 7.53 5.80 -26.12
C HIS A 134 6.45 6.77 -25.65
N ARG A 135 6.09 7.72 -26.53
CA ARG A 135 4.91 8.57 -26.31
C ARG A 135 3.67 7.70 -26.60
N TRP A 136 2.76 7.64 -25.64
CA TRP A 136 1.49 6.94 -25.81
C TRP A 136 0.45 7.91 -26.36
N PHE A 137 -0.50 7.38 -27.11
CA PHE A 137 -1.57 8.14 -27.75
C PHE A 137 -2.91 7.48 -27.49
N SER A 138 -3.97 8.27 -27.41
CA SER A 138 -5.36 7.80 -27.31
C SER A 138 -6.23 8.57 -28.28
N GLN A 139 -7.41 8.03 -28.57
CA GLN A 139 -8.44 8.74 -29.33
C GLN A 139 -9.12 9.74 -28.39
N ASN A 140 -9.51 10.89 -28.91
CA ASN A 140 -10.38 11.80 -28.16
C ASN A 140 -11.81 11.22 -28.00
N ILE A 141 -12.65 11.91 -27.24
CA ILE A 141 -14.03 11.45 -26.97
C ILE A 141 -14.90 11.25 -28.23
N ASN A 142 -14.62 12.01 -29.30
CA ASN A 142 -15.35 11.89 -30.56
C ASN A 142 -14.74 10.85 -31.51
N HIS A 143 -13.61 10.25 -31.15
CA HIS A 143 -12.85 9.34 -31.98
C HIS A 143 -12.49 9.92 -33.38
N ASP A 144 -12.26 11.23 -33.47
CA ASP A 144 -11.97 11.94 -34.74
C ASP A 144 -10.50 12.38 -34.86
N HIS A 145 -9.75 12.42 -33.76
CA HIS A 145 -8.31 12.66 -33.76
C HIS A 145 -7.61 11.94 -32.60
N CYS A 146 -6.29 11.88 -32.71
CA CYS A 146 -5.41 11.29 -31.70
C CYS A 146 -4.75 12.37 -30.86
N ILE A 147 -4.67 12.12 -29.55
CA ILE A 147 -4.05 13.01 -28.58
C ILE A 147 -2.92 12.28 -27.85
N PRO A 148 -1.87 13.00 -27.41
CA PRO A 148 -0.91 12.46 -26.48
C PRO A 148 -1.62 11.99 -25.20
N SER A 149 -1.26 10.80 -24.73
CA SER A 149 -1.88 10.15 -23.58
C SER A 149 -0.83 9.79 -22.54
N GLN A 150 -1.28 9.56 -21.30
CA GLN A 150 -0.47 8.94 -20.27
C GLN A 150 -0.14 7.48 -20.64
N THR A 151 0.84 6.91 -19.96
CA THR A 151 1.26 5.50 -20.17
C THR A 151 0.21 4.50 -19.65
N PRO A 152 0.14 3.26 -20.16
CA PRO A 152 -0.70 2.21 -19.57
C PRO A 152 -0.49 2.01 -18.07
N ALA A 153 0.76 2.13 -17.61
CA ALA A 153 1.09 2.03 -16.19
C ALA A 153 0.48 3.14 -15.32
N TYR A 154 0.17 4.31 -15.90
CA TYR A 154 -0.56 5.37 -15.20
C TYR A 154 -2.00 4.93 -14.91
N TYR A 155 -2.74 4.50 -15.94
CA TYR A 155 -4.14 4.07 -15.82
C TYR A 155 -4.31 2.83 -14.95
N ILE A 156 -3.38 1.86 -15.04
CA ILE A 156 -3.40 0.68 -14.16
C ILE A 156 -3.29 1.10 -12.69
N ARG A 157 -2.40 2.04 -12.36
CA ARG A 157 -2.24 2.54 -10.98
C ARG A 157 -3.47 3.30 -10.51
N GLU A 158 -4.02 4.17 -11.35
CA GLU A 158 -5.24 4.92 -11.04
C GLU A 158 -6.40 3.97 -10.67
N ILE A 159 -6.63 2.93 -11.48
CA ILE A 159 -7.65 1.91 -11.19
C ILE A 159 -7.35 1.12 -9.90
N GLN A 160 -6.08 0.81 -9.65
CA GLN A 160 -5.65 0.10 -8.44
C GLN A 160 -5.78 0.95 -7.17
N ASP A 161 -5.50 2.26 -7.27
CA ASP A 161 -5.63 3.22 -6.18
C ASP A 161 -7.11 3.39 -5.78
N ASP A 162 -8.04 3.18 -6.73
CA ASP A 162 -9.49 3.11 -6.49
C ASP A 162 -9.96 1.75 -5.90
N GLY A 163 -9.04 0.84 -5.58
CA GLY A 163 -9.33 -0.48 -5.03
C GLY A 163 -9.91 -1.47 -6.05
N ARG A 164 -9.78 -1.17 -7.35
CA ARG A 164 -10.29 -2.00 -8.45
C ARG A 164 -9.17 -2.79 -9.13
N ARG A 165 -9.55 -3.83 -9.85
CA ARG A 165 -8.62 -4.61 -10.68
C ARG A 165 -8.66 -4.09 -12.12
N ALA A 166 -7.50 -3.69 -12.63
CA ALA A 166 -7.32 -3.40 -14.04
C ALA A 166 -7.05 -4.71 -14.80
N ASP A 167 -7.83 -4.98 -15.85
CA ASP A 167 -7.56 -6.04 -16.80
C ASP A 167 -6.85 -5.44 -18.02
N THR A 168 -5.73 -6.06 -18.41
CA THR A 168 -4.83 -5.54 -19.45
C THR A 168 -4.71 -6.52 -20.61
N ALA A 169 -4.82 -6.04 -21.84
CA ALA A 169 -4.55 -6.82 -23.04
C ALA A 169 -3.60 -6.09 -24.00
N ASP A 170 -2.50 -6.76 -24.37
CA ASP A 170 -1.59 -6.30 -25.43
C ASP A 170 -2.03 -6.92 -26.76
N THR A 171 -2.50 -6.09 -27.69
CA THR A 171 -2.94 -6.52 -29.02
C THR A 171 -2.05 -5.90 -30.10
N SER A 172 -1.60 -6.74 -31.04
CA SER A 172 -0.82 -6.30 -32.19
C SER A 172 -1.74 -6.04 -33.39
N GLY A 173 -1.69 -4.84 -33.97
CA GLY A 173 -2.42 -4.47 -35.18
C GLY A 173 -1.69 -4.86 -36.47
N PRO A 174 -2.37 -4.81 -37.63
CA PRO A 174 -1.84 -5.25 -38.93
C PRO A 174 -0.55 -4.56 -39.39
N ASP A 175 -0.19 -3.41 -38.80
CA ASP A 175 1.05 -2.66 -39.13
C ASP A 175 2.16 -2.78 -38.04
N GLY A 176 2.13 -3.83 -37.21
CA GLY A 176 3.09 -3.99 -36.09
C GLY A 176 2.84 -3.02 -34.93
N LEU A 177 1.63 -2.47 -34.88
CA LEU A 177 1.19 -1.51 -33.86
C LEU A 177 0.89 -2.26 -32.56
N ILE A 178 1.28 -1.70 -31.42
CA ILE A 178 0.89 -2.23 -30.11
C ILE A 178 -0.22 -1.34 -29.55
N LYS A 179 -1.39 -1.94 -29.38
CA LYS A 179 -2.53 -1.38 -28.67
C LYS A 179 -2.62 -2.07 -27.31
N VAL A 180 -2.70 -1.28 -26.25
CA VAL A 180 -2.97 -1.77 -24.90
C VAL A 180 -4.38 -1.35 -24.54
N GLU A 181 -5.20 -2.33 -24.18
CA GLU A 181 -6.50 -2.10 -23.57
C GLU A 181 -6.35 -2.22 -22.05
N VAL A 182 -6.78 -1.20 -21.33
CA VAL A 182 -6.92 -1.23 -19.87
C VAL A 182 -8.40 -1.09 -19.58
N SER A 183 -8.99 -2.07 -18.90
CA SER A 183 -10.41 -2.05 -18.58
C SER A 183 -10.70 -2.38 -17.12
N TYR A 184 -11.83 -1.89 -16.62
CA TYR A 184 -12.36 -2.23 -15.30
C TYR A 184 -13.89 -2.22 -15.33
N ARG A 185 -14.50 -2.92 -14.39
CA ARG A 185 -15.96 -2.98 -14.22
C ARG A 185 -16.43 -1.94 -13.21
N GLU A 186 -17.43 -1.15 -13.59
CA GLU A 186 -18.14 -0.19 -12.75
C GLU A 186 -19.24 -0.89 -11.91
N ASP A 187 -19.70 -0.20 -10.86
CA ASP A 187 -20.69 -0.73 -9.91
C ASP A 187 -22.07 -0.98 -10.55
N ASN A 188 -22.37 -0.30 -11.66
CA ASN A 188 -23.56 -0.50 -12.51
C ASN A 188 -23.42 -1.70 -13.47
N GLY A 189 -22.25 -2.35 -13.53
CA GLY A 189 -21.95 -3.46 -14.44
C GLY A 189 -21.33 -3.05 -15.78
N ASP A 190 -21.17 -1.75 -16.05
CA ASP A 190 -20.54 -1.26 -17.27
C ASP A 190 -19.02 -1.46 -17.23
N THR A 191 -18.39 -1.57 -18.41
CA THR A 191 -16.93 -1.69 -18.53
C THR A 191 -16.38 -0.42 -19.13
N MET A 192 -15.52 0.29 -18.41
CA MET A 192 -14.72 1.38 -18.99
C MET A 192 -13.46 0.80 -19.63
N VAL A 193 -13.13 1.26 -20.83
CA VAL A 193 -11.96 0.79 -21.60
C VAL A 193 -11.11 1.96 -22.06
N TYR A 194 -9.84 1.97 -21.66
CA TYR A 194 -8.81 2.86 -22.19
C TYR A 194 -8.04 2.12 -23.29
N THR A 195 -8.07 2.68 -24.50
CA THR A 195 -7.31 2.17 -25.64
C THR A 195 -6.11 3.06 -25.90
N LEU A 196 -4.90 2.49 -25.79
CA LEU A 196 -3.63 3.22 -25.83
C LEU A 196 -2.71 2.70 -26.94
N TYR A 197 -2.13 3.59 -27.73
CA TYR A 197 -1.26 3.28 -28.86
C TYR A 197 0.17 3.74 -28.61
N ARG A 198 1.16 2.94 -29.03
CA ARG A 198 2.59 3.30 -28.91
C ARG A 198 3.08 4.37 -29.88
N SER A 199 2.27 4.78 -30.85
CA SER A 199 2.60 5.86 -31.80
C SER A 199 1.34 6.60 -32.27
N GLU A 200 1.52 7.85 -32.67
CA GLU A 200 0.45 8.68 -33.25
C GLU A 200 -0.07 8.05 -34.54
N SER A 201 0.83 7.55 -35.39
CA SER A 201 0.47 6.86 -36.64
C SER A 201 -0.44 5.66 -36.41
N ALA A 202 -0.18 4.88 -35.35
CA ALA A 202 -1.01 3.73 -34.97
C ALA A 202 -2.41 4.15 -34.54
N CYS A 203 -2.47 5.20 -33.72
CA CYS A 203 -3.72 5.76 -33.28
C CYS A 203 -4.52 6.29 -34.49
N THR A 204 -3.91 7.10 -35.35
CA THR A 204 -4.57 7.70 -36.52
C THR A 204 -5.02 6.64 -37.53
N ALA A 205 -4.27 5.55 -37.68
CA ALA A 205 -4.67 4.42 -38.52
C ALA A 205 -5.94 3.72 -38.02
N SER A 206 -6.19 3.77 -36.71
CA SER A 206 -7.37 3.17 -36.07
C SER A 206 -8.61 4.06 -36.02
N LEU A 207 -8.50 5.34 -36.42
CA LEU A 207 -9.66 6.24 -36.48
C LEU A 207 -10.64 5.76 -37.55
N PRO A 208 -11.96 5.87 -37.33
CA PRO A 208 -12.98 5.51 -38.30
C PRO A 208 -12.83 6.40 -39.55
N ARG A 209 -12.33 5.83 -40.65
CA ARG A 209 -12.02 6.59 -41.87
C ARG A 209 -13.25 6.95 -42.70
N ASN A 210 -14.34 6.18 -42.59
CA ASN A 210 -15.61 6.39 -43.30
C ASN A 210 -16.68 5.52 -42.63
N GLN A 211 -17.46 6.07 -41.70
CA GLN A 211 -18.72 5.43 -41.32
C GLN A 211 -19.78 5.87 -42.33
N ALA A 212 -20.24 4.95 -43.18
CA ALA A 212 -21.39 5.21 -44.02
C ALA A 212 -22.59 5.49 -43.10
N ILE A 213 -23.16 6.70 -43.19
CA ILE A 213 -24.39 7.05 -42.47
C ILE A 213 -25.52 6.32 -43.20
N PRO A 214 -26.28 5.43 -42.52
CA PRO A 214 -27.42 4.79 -43.16
C PRO A 214 -28.40 5.85 -43.67
N SER A 215 -28.85 5.75 -44.91
CA SER A 215 -29.73 6.74 -45.56
C SER A 215 -31.03 7.06 -44.83
N ARG A 216 -31.45 6.22 -43.87
CA ARG A 216 -32.59 6.48 -42.97
C ARG A 216 -32.33 7.57 -41.92
N TYR A 217 -31.09 8.02 -41.77
CA TYR A 217 -30.66 9.08 -40.84
C TYR A 217 -30.13 10.33 -41.57
N GLU A 218 -30.21 10.37 -42.91
CA GLU A 218 -30.03 11.57 -43.74
C GLU A 218 -31.40 12.20 -44.05
#